data_AF-A0A0C3FJ59-F1
#
_entry.id   AF-A0A0C3FJ59-F1
#
_cell.length_a   1.000
_cell.length_b   1.000
_cell.length_c   1.000
_cell.angle_alpha   90.00
_cell.angle_beta   90.00
_cell.angle_gamma   90.00
#
_symmetry.space_group_name_H-M   'P 1'
#
loop_
_entity.id
_entity.type
_entity.pdbx_description
1 polymer ?
#
loop_
_entity_poly.entity_id
_entity_poly.type
_entity_poly.pdbx_seq_one_letter_code
_entity_poly.pdbx_strand_id
1 'polypeptide(L)'
;TPSKRMRMMTSSLAATSSGSFLVSKVKITSAQPILPLLEHVPHHLPEPDWTLLKAPITTPSFYQSNSQLLQRVEELTINLDLAKQHLDARKETEEANNAQLVIQDITLQKMNQTLHAKENKKKSKRTKLFTGGLGRHLTHVETITTVRANEEARVLEKNQKEQRQKDREAKKAQKEKAEREWKDTVEAYAVTVKEWEDECKRLMMERVLKKNLPKKPARPVKPKVPKTLQIPNVEAGPSREPQESDD
;
A
#
# COMPACT_ATOMS: atom_id res chain seq x y z
N THR A 1 13.63 -2.64 24.99
CA THR A 1 13.65 -1.89 23.71
C THR A 1 13.59 -2.83 22.52
N PRO A 2 12.91 -2.47 21.42
CA PRO A 2 12.75 -3.31 20.22
C PRO A 2 14.09 -3.82 19.66
N SER A 3 15.11 -2.97 19.69
CA SER A 3 16.50 -3.30 19.33
C SER A 3 17.07 -4.50 20.11
N LYS A 4 16.78 -4.60 21.42
CA LYS A 4 17.29 -5.68 22.27
C LYS A 4 16.62 -7.02 21.95
N ARG A 5 15.31 -7.02 21.61
CA ARG A 5 14.57 -8.22 21.19
C ARG A 5 15.03 -8.71 19.82
N MET A 6 15.29 -7.79 18.90
CA MET A 6 15.79 -8.10 17.56
C MET A 6 17.18 -8.74 17.59
N ARG A 7 18.05 -8.28 18.50
CA ARG A 7 19.39 -8.86 18.72
C ARG A 7 19.34 -10.28 19.33
N MET A 8 18.39 -10.55 20.22
CA MET A 8 18.19 -11.91 20.78
C MET A 8 17.62 -12.89 19.75
N MET A 9 16.75 -12.41 18.85
CA MET A 9 16.26 -13.21 17.73
C MET A 9 17.39 -13.55 16.75
N THR A 10 18.25 -12.59 16.39
CA THR A 10 19.36 -12.89 15.48
C THR A 10 20.42 -13.79 16.10
N SER A 11 20.69 -13.68 17.41
CA SER A 11 21.64 -14.58 18.08
C SER A 11 21.12 -16.01 18.17
N SER A 12 19.83 -16.20 18.43
CA SER A 12 19.21 -17.54 18.46
C SER A 12 19.13 -18.18 17.07
N LEU A 13 18.84 -17.39 16.02
CA LEU A 13 18.89 -17.85 14.63
C LEU A 13 20.32 -18.20 14.15
N ALA A 14 21.34 -17.52 14.66
CA ALA A 14 22.73 -17.82 14.31
C ALA A 14 23.28 -19.06 15.04
N ALA A 15 22.71 -19.42 16.20
CA ALA A 15 23.16 -20.55 17.02
C ALA A 15 22.60 -21.91 16.57
N THR A 16 21.66 -21.93 15.62
CA THR A 16 21.11 -23.20 15.08
C THR A 16 22.07 -23.77 14.04
N SER A 17 22.55 -25.01 14.26
CA SER A 17 23.58 -25.65 13.43
C SER A 17 23.13 -25.97 11.99
N SER A 18 21.83 -25.88 11.72
CA SER A 18 21.22 -26.06 10.42
C SER A 18 20.54 -24.75 10.05
N GLY A 19 21.20 -23.91 9.24
CA GLY A 19 20.67 -22.65 8.72
C GLY A 19 19.51 -22.80 7.73
N SER A 20 18.71 -23.87 7.86
CA SER A 20 17.66 -24.26 6.92
C SER A 20 16.25 -23.98 7.44
N PHE A 21 16.05 -22.92 8.23
CA PHE A 21 14.74 -22.62 8.79
C PHE A 21 13.82 -21.77 7.91
N LEU A 22 14.27 -21.24 6.76
CA LEU A 22 13.44 -20.32 5.97
C LEU A 22 13.43 -20.53 4.44
N VAL A 23 14.27 -21.40 3.89
CA VAL A 23 14.21 -21.73 2.46
C VAL A 23 14.63 -23.18 2.29
N SER A 24 13.68 -24.11 2.31
CA SER A 24 13.95 -25.40 1.70
C SER A 24 14.36 -25.14 0.24
N LYS A 25 15.43 -25.78 -0.24
CA LYS A 25 15.80 -25.72 -1.66
C LYS A 25 14.76 -26.39 -2.57
N VAL A 26 13.69 -26.95 -2.00
CA VAL A 26 12.58 -27.50 -2.75
C VAL A 26 11.93 -26.34 -3.50
N LYS A 27 12.04 -26.39 -4.82
CA LYS A 27 11.41 -25.43 -5.70
C LYS A 27 9.90 -25.53 -5.47
N ILE A 28 9.32 -24.51 -4.84
CA ILE A 28 7.87 -24.41 -4.71
C ILE A 28 7.31 -24.28 -6.12
N THR A 29 6.71 -25.36 -6.61
CA THR A 29 6.03 -25.39 -7.91
C THR A 29 4.55 -25.12 -7.69
N SER A 30 3.84 -24.69 -8.74
CA SER A 30 2.39 -24.47 -8.67
C SER A 30 1.58 -25.73 -8.33
N ALA A 31 2.21 -26.92 -8.39
CA ALA A 31 1.59 -28.19 -8.02
C ALA A 31 1.62 -28.45 -6.49
N GLN A 32 2.37 -27.66 -5.72
CA GLN A 32 2.44 -27.83 -4.27
C GLN A 32 1.39 -26.94 -3.61
N PRO A 33 0.34 -27.50 -2.99
CA PRO A 33 -0.61 -26.71 -2.22
C PRO A 33 0.12 -26.07 -1.04
N ILE A 34 -0.14 -24.79 -0.78
CA ILE A 34 0.32 -24.13 0.44
C ILE A 34 -0.41 -24.81 1.58
N LEU A 35 0.33 -25.58 2.38
CA LEU A 35 -0.24 -26.23 3.56
C LEU A 35 -0.80 -25.13 4.49
N PRO A 36 -2.04 -25.25 4.98
CA PRO A 36 -2.57 -24.34 5.98
C PRO A 36 -1.62 -24.34 7.20
N LEU A 37 -1.37 -23.15 7.74
CA LEU A 37 -0.35 -22.93 8.75
C LEU A 37 -0.86 -23.48 10.09
N LEU A 38 -0.66 -24.78 10.32
CA LEU A 38 -1.17 -25.54 11.45
C LEU A 38 -2.68 -25.34 11.68
N GLU A 39 -3.47 -26.37 11.41
CA GLU A 39 -4.76 -26.51 12.06
C GLU A 39 -4.50 -26.50 13.56
N HIS A 40 -4.70 -25.35 14.22
CA HIS A 40 -4.73 -25.28 15.66
C HIS A 40 -5.99 -26.03 16.04
N VAL A 41 -5.84 -27.34 16.28
CA VAL A 41 -6.92 -28.17 16.80
C VAL A 41 -7.40 -27.44 18.06
N PRO A 42 -8.67 -27.02 18.12
CA PRO A 42 -9.15 -26.28 19.26
C PRO A 42 -8.89 -27.15 20.48
N HIS A 43 -8.20 -26.58 21.47
CA HIS A 43 -8.09 -27.19 22.78
C HIS A 43 -9.50 -27.61 23.19
N HIS A 44 -9.68 -28.87 23.60
CA HIS A 44 -10.96 -29.40 24.05
C HIS A 44 -11.37 -28.69 25.35
N LEU A 45 -11.78 -27.43 25.23
CA LEU A 45 -12.31 -26.62 26.31
C LEU A 45 -13.75 -27.09 26.55
N PRO A 46 -14.14 -27.37 27.80
CA PRO A 46 -15.52 -27.71 28.10
C PRO A 46 -16.45 -26.56 27.68
N GLU A 47 -17.61 -26.89 27.12
CA GLU A 47 -18.57 -25.87 26.71
C GLU A 47 -19.19 -25.20 27.96
N PRO A 48 -19.27 -23.86 28.01
CA PRO A 48 -19.91 -23.16 29.11
C PRO A 48 -21.42 -23.46 29.11
N ASP A 49 -21.97 -23.69 30.30
CA ASP A 49 -23.40 -23.96 30.47
C ASP A 49 -24.21 -22.66 30.39
N TRP A 50 -24.73 -22.37 29.19
CA TRP A 50 -25.59 -21.21 28.94
C TRP A 50 -26.99 -21.35 29.52
N THR A 51 -27.38 -22.54 30.02
CA THR A 51 -28.73 -22.73 30.60
C THR A 51 -28.89 -21.97 31.92
N LEU A 52 -27.78 -21.71 32.64
CA LEU A 52 -27.77 -20.91 33.87
C LEU A 52 -28.30 -19.49 33.69
N LEU A 53 -28.14 -18.89 32.50
CA LEU A 53 -28.67 -17.57 32.17
C LEU A 53 -30.17 -17.59 31.87
N LYS A 54 -30.69 -18.74 31.43
CA LYS A 54 -32.11 -18.91 31.06
C LYS A 54 -32.97 -19.29 32.25
N ALA A 55 -32.37 -19.79 33.34
CA ALA A 55 -33.09 -20.07 34.57
C ALA A 55 -33.68 -18.75 35.11
N PRO A 56 -35.01 -18.56 35.05
CA PRO A 56 -35.63 -17.33 35.52
C PRO A 56 -35.32 -17.18 37.01
N ILE A 57 -34.92 -15.97 37.43
CA ILE A 57 -34.77 -15.60 38.85
C ILE A 57 -36.14 -15.69 39.57
N THR A 58 -37.21 -15.96 38.84
CA THR A 58 -38.59 -15.68 39.23
C THR A 58 -39.49 -16.87 38.94
N THR A 59 -39.59 -17.78 39.91
CA THR A 59 -40.93 -18.08 40.43
C THR A 59 -41.11 -17.23 41.68
N PRO A 60 -42.12 -16.34 41.76
CA PRO A 60 -42.24 -15.32 42.81
C PRO A 60 -42.62 -15.89 44.20
N SER A 61 -42.33 -17.16 44.49
CA SER A 61 -42.90 -17.86 45.66
C SER A 61 -41.89 -18.40 46.68
N PHE A 62 -40.57 -18.31 46.48
CA PHE A 62 -39.63 -18.88 47.45
C PHE A 62 -38.43 -18.00 47.70
N TYR A 63 -38.26 -17.61 48.96
CA TYR A 63 -37.02 -17.10 49.52
C TYR A 63 -35.90 -18.10 49.19
N GLN A 64 -34.96 -17.74 48.31
CA GLN A 64 -33.73 -18.52 48.14
C GLN A 64 -32.90 -18.36 49.40
N SER A 65 -32.33 -19.47 49.88
CA SER A 65 -31.38 -19.38 50.98
C SER A 65 -30.11 -18.67 50.50
N ASN A 66 -29.41 -18.00 51.43
CA ASN A 66 -28.12 -17.37 51.14
C ASN A 66 -27.13 -18.38 50.53
N SER A 67 -27.14 -19.64 51.00
CA SER A 67 -26.33 -20.71 50.44
C SER A 67 -26.61 -21.01 48.96
N GLN A 68 -27.88 -21.01 48.53
CA GLN A 68 -28.25 -21.25 47.11
C GLN A 68 -27.78 -20.10 46.21
N LEU A 69 -27.87 -18.86 46.70
CA LEU A 69 -27.38 -17.69 45.98
C LEU A 69 -25.85 -17.74 45.81
N LEU A 70 -25.12 -18.10 46.87
CA LEU A 70 -23.66 -18.24 46.82
C LEU A 70 -23.23 -19.32 45.83
N GLN A 71 -23.87 -20.50 45.88
CA GLN A 71 -23.59 -21.58 44.92
C GLN A 71 -23.85 -21.15 43.48
N ARG A 72 -24.97 -20.46 43.23
CA ARG A 72 -25.28 -19.95 41.88
C ARG A 72 -24.25 -18.91 41.41
N VAL A 73 -23.79 -18.04 42.29
CA VAL A 73 -22.73 -17.07 41.97
C VAL A 73 -21.43 -17.78 41.62
N GLU A 74 -21.07 -18.83 42.35
CA GLU A 74 -19.88 -19.65 42.06
C GLU A 74 -20.00 -20.34 40.69
N GLU A 75 -21.13 -21.01 40.41
CA GLU A 75 -21.39 -21.65 39.11
C GLU A 75 -21.36 -20.66 37.94
N LEU A 76 -21.96 -19.48 38.11
CA LEU A 76 -21.91 -18.42 37.11
C LEU A 76 -20.49 -17.88 36.91
N THR A 77 -19.71 -17.76 37.99
CA THR A 77 -18.31 -17.29 37.92
C THR A 77 -17.43 -18.27 37.16
N ILE A 78 -17.58 -19.57 37.42
CA ILE A 78 -16.86 -20.63 36.71
C ILE A 78 -17.23 -20.61 35.21
N ASN A 79 -18.51 -20.52 34.88
CA ASN A 79 -18.96 -20.48 33.49
C ASN A 79 -18.52 -19.21 32.75
N LEU A 80 -18.45 -18.07 33.45
CA LEU A 80 -17.92 -16.83 32.89
C LEU A 80 -16.43 -16.96 32.59
N ASP A 81 -15.65 -17.59 33.47
CA ASP A 81 -14.24 -17.84 33.22
C ASP A 81 -14.02 -18.77 32.02
N LEU A 82 -14.79 -19.86 31.93
CA LEU A 82 -14.79 -20.75 30.76
C LEU A 82 -15.15 -20.00 29.47
N ALA A 83 -16.20 -19.18 29.48
CA ALA A 83 -16.59 -18.37 28.32
C ALA A 83 -15.48 -17.40 27.90
N LYS A 84 -14.75 -16.83 28.86
CA LYS A 84 -13.59 -15.96 28.60
C LYS A 84 -12.45 -16.75 27.95
N GLN A 85 -12.13 -17.94 28.44
CA GLN A 85 -11.12 -18.82 27.83
C GLN A 85 -11.48 -19.17 26.38
N HIS A 86 -12.76 -19.47 26.10
CA HIS A 86 -13.25 -19.70 24.73
C HIS A 86 -13.08 -18.46 23.84
N LEU A 87 -13.38 -17.26 24.34
CA LEU A 87 -13.19 -16.03 23.58
C LEU A 87 -11.73 -15.77 23.26
N ASP A 88 -10.83 -16.00 24.21
CA ASP A 88 -9.39 -15.78 23.98
C ASP A 88 -8.83 -16.81 22.99
N ALA A 89 -9.19 -18.09 23.11
CA ALA A 89 -8.84 -19.11 22.12
C ALA A 89 -9.37 -18.80 20.71
N ARG A 90 -10.59 -18.26 20.61
CA ARG A 90 -11.16 -17.82 19.32
C ARG A 90 -10.39 -16.63 18.73
N LYS A 91 -10.00 -15.65 19.55
CA LYS A 91 -9.18 -14.51 19.07
C LYS A 91 -7.84 -14.99 18.53
N GLU A 92 -7.17 -15.90 19.23
CA GLU A 92 -5.90 -16.47 18.75
C GLU A 92 -6.08 -17.20 17.40
N THR A 93 -7.18 -17.95 17.25
CA THR A 93 -7.53 -18.61 15.99
C THR A 93 -7.81 -17.60 14.88
N GLU A 94 -8.54 -16.53 15.17
CA GLU A 94 -8.85 -15.47 14.21
C GLU A 94 -7.59 -14.71 13.79
N GLU A 95 -6.69 -14.39 14.72
CA GLU A 95 -5.41 -13.77 14.45
C GLU A 95 -4.54 -14.65 13.54
N ALA A 96 -4.49 -15.97 13.81
CA ALA A 96 -3.77 -16.93 12.98
C ALA A 96 -4.36 -17.00 11.56
N ASN A 97 -5.69 -17.08 11.44
CA ASN A 97 -6.39 -17.08 10.15
C ASN A 97 -6.14 -15.81 9.36
N ASN A 98 -6.20 -14.64 10.02
CA ASN A 98 -5.92 -13.35 9.39
C ASN A 98 -4.47 -13.26 8.91
N ALA A 99 -3.50 -13.73 9.70
CA ALA A 99 -2.11 -13.80 9.28
C ALA A 99 -1.93 -14.71 8.04
N GLN A 100 -2.63 -15.85 7.99
CA GLN A 100 -2.63 -16.74 6.84
C GLN A 100 -3.19 -16.08 5.58
N LEU A 101 -4.31 -15.36 5.68
CA LEU A 101 -4.90 -14.61 4.56
C LEU A 101 -3.92 -13.59 3.98
N VAL A 102 -3.22 -12.84 4.83
CA VAL A 102 -2.21 -11.86 4.39
C VAL A 102 -1.05 -12.56 3.67
N ILE A 103 -0.55 -13.68 4.19
CA ILE A 103 0.52 -14.45 3.54
C ILE A 103 0.05 -14.95 2.17
N GLN A 104 -1.16 -15.51 2.09
CA GLN A 104 -1.73 -15.99 0.83
C GLN A 104 -1.85 -14.85 -0.20
N ASP A 105 -2.36 -13.69 0.19
CA ASP A 105 -2.46 -12.52 -0.70
C ASP A 105 -1.08 -12.09 -1.23
N ILE A 106 -0.08 -11.96 -0.35
CA ILE A 106 1.30 -11.60 -0.76
C ILE A 106 1.87 -12.63 -1.76
N THR A 107 1.63 -13.92 -1.52
CA THR A 107 2.10 -14.97 -2.44
C THR A 107 1.42 -14.91 -3.80
N LEU A 108 0.11 -14.65 -3.84
CA LEU A 108 -0.65 -14.47 -5.07
C LEU A 108 -0.18 -13.24 -5.84
N GLN A 109 0.04 -12.11 -5.17
CA GLN A 109 0.61 -10.91 -5.79
C GLN A 109 1.96 -11.19 -6.44
N LYS A 110 2.86 -11.88 -5.74
CA LYS A 110 4.18 -12.26 -6.27
C LYS A 110 4.08 -13.20 -7.47
N MET A 111 3.14 -14.15 -7.44
CA MET A 111 2.88 -15.06 -8.56
C MET A 111 2.35 -14.30 -9.78
N ASN A 112 1.39 -13.41 -9.58
CA ASN A 112 0.83 -12.54 -10.62
C ASN A 112 1.89 -11.63 -11.23
N GLN A 113 2.75 -11.01 -10.42
CA GLN A 113 3.88 -10.22 -10.93
C GLN A 113 4.84 -11.07 -11.76
N THR A 114 5.11 -12.31 -11.33
CA THR A 114 6.00 -13.22 -12.06
C THR A 114 5.38 -13.66 -13.39
N LEU A 115 4.07 -13.96 -13.41
CA LEU A 115 3.32 -14.28 -14.62
C LEU A 115 3.31 -13.09 -15.58
N HIS A 116 2.92 -11.92 -15.09
CA HIS A 116 2.92 -10.69 -15.86
C HIS A 116 4.31 -10.37 -16.43
N ALA A 117 5.39 -10.57 -15.67
CA ALA A 117 6.75 -10.38 -16.14
C ALA A 117 7.15 -11.38 -17.23
N LYS A 118 6.64 -12.62 -17.18
CA LYS A 118 6.87 -13.64 -18.22
C LYS A 118 6.06 -13.36 -19.48
N GLU A 119 4.78 -12.99 -19.34
CA GLU A 119 3.89 -12.63 -20.44
C GLU A 119 4.37 -11.37 -21.17
N ASN A 120 4.74 -10.34 -20.41
CA ASN A 120 5.23 -9.07 -20.96
C ASN A 120 6.74 -9.06 -21.19
N LYS A 121 7.41 -10.21 -21.07
CA LYS A 121 8.81 -10.32 -21.46
C LYS A 121 8.88 -10.10 -22.96
N LYS A 122 9.13 -8.84 -23.37
CA LYS A 122 9.35 -8.47 -24.77
C LYS A 122 10.33 -9.49 -25.33
N LYS A 123 9.91 -10.24 -26.38
CA LYS A 123 10.81 -11.14 -27.11
C LYS A 123 12.07 -10.35 -27.37
N SER A 124 13.19 -10.83 -26.82
CA SER A 124 14.45 -10.09 -26.78
C SER A 124 14.72 -9.48 -28.16
N LYS A 125 14.78 -8.14 -28.26
CA LYS A 125 15.17 -7.46 -29.52
C LYS A 125 16.60 -7.83 -29.94
N ARG A 126 17.39 -8.46 -29.06
CA ARG A 126 18.81 -8.79 -29.30
C ARG A 126 19.07 -9.79 -30.42
N THR A 127 18.04 -10.36 -31.06
CA THR A 127 18.22 -11.29 -32.19
C THR A 127 17.48 -10.90 -33.47
N LYS A 128 16.78 -9.76 -33.51
CA LYS A 128 16.11 -9.30 -34.73
C LYS A 128 16.84 -8.10 -35.32
N LEU A 129 17.90 -8.37 -36.08
CA LEU A 129 18.50 -7.41 -37.02
C LEU A 129 17.48 -6.98 -38.08
N PHE A 130 16.48 -7.83 -38.36
CA PHE A 130 15.43 -7.59 -39.34
C PHE A 130 14.05 -7.80 -38.70
N THR A 131 13.17 -6.82 -38.86
CA THR A 131 11.79 -6.85 -38.33
C THR A 131 10.89 -7.84 -39.07
N GLY A 132 11.29 -8.28 -40.28
CA GLY A 132 10.51 -9.17 -41.17
C GLY A 132 10.84 -10.66 -41.14
N GLY A 133 11.77 -11.14 -40.31
CA GLY A 133 11.99 -12.59 -40.11
C GLY A 133 12.58 -13.39 -41.28
N LEU A 134 12.89 -12.76 -42.42
CA LEU A 134 13.55 -13.41 -43.56
C LEU A 134 15.08 -13.32 -43.42
N GLY A 135 15.79 -14.43 -43.66
CA GLY A 135 17.25 -14.45 -43.73
C GLY A 135 17.73 -13.66 -44.94
N ARG A 136 18.19 -12.42 -44.74
CA ARG A 136 18.78 -11.59 -45.81
C ARG A 136 20.30 -11.71 -45.79
N HIS A 137 20.92 -11.77 -46.96
CA HIS A 137 22.37 -11.68 -47.11
C HIS A 137 22.87 -10.30 -46.65
N LEU A 138 23.80 -10.28 -45.68
CA LEU A 138 24.30 -9.09 -44.97
C LEU A 138 25.10 -8.11 -45.84
N THR A 139 25.37 -8.46 -47.10
CA THR A 139 26.13 -7.65 -48.06
C THR A 139 25.25 -6.86 -49.02
N HIS A 140 23.94 -7.07 -49.03
CA HIS A 140 23.05 -6.34 -49.94
C HIS A 140 22.90 -4.88 -49.51
N VAL A 141 22.93 -3.93 -50.44
CA VAL A 141 22.89 -2.47 -50.16
C VAL A 141 21.67 -2.09 -49.29
N GLU A 142 20.52 -2.72 -49.53
CA GLU A 142 19.31 -2.54 -48.71
C GLU A 142 19.47 -2.94 -47.24
N THR A 143 20.33 -3.92 -46.95
CA THR A 143 20.58 -4.32 -45.56
C THR A 143 21.41 -3.28 -44.82
N ILE A 144 22.35 -2.63 -45.51
CA ILE A 144 23.15 -1.53 -44.95
C ILE A 144 22.27 -0.31 -44.66
N THR A 145 21.38 0.06 -45.59
CA THR A 145 20.47 1.21 -45.38
C THR A 145 19.47 0.97 -44.26
N THR A 146 18.90 -0.23 -44.16
CA THR A 146 17.96 -0.58 -43.08
C THR A 146 18.63 -0.67 -41.71
N VAL A 147 19.88 -1.14 -41.63
CA VAL A 147 20.65 -1.12 -40.37
C VAL A 147 20.93 0.31 -39.92
N ARG A 148 21.37 1.20 -40.84
CA ARG A 148 21.59 2.62 -40.54
C ARG A 148 20.32 3.32 -40.06
N ALA A 149 19.20 3.13 -40.76
CA ALA A 149 17.91 3.71 -40.36
C ALA A 149 17.46 3.21 -38.96
N ASN A 150 17.72 1.94 -38.63
CA ASN A 150 17.45 1.40 -37.29
C ASN A 150 18.36 1.98 -36.21
N GLU A 151 19.63 2.26 -36.53
CA GLU A 151 20.56 2.93 -35.61
C GLU A 151 20.14 4.38 -35.36
N GLU A 152 19.80 5.13 -36.40
CA GLU A 152 19.26 6.50 -36.31
C GLU A 152 17.98 6.53 -35.48
N ALA A 153 17.03 5.62 -35.73
CA ALA A 153 15.81 5.50 -34.93
C ALA A 153 16.10 5.20 -33.45
N ARG A 154 17.12 4.38 -33.14
CA ARG A 154 17.54 4.12 -31.76
C ARG A 154 18.17 5.34 -31.11
N VAL A 155 18.95 6.12 -31.85
CA VAL A 155 19.54 7.38 -31.35
C VAL A 155 18.43 8.40 -31.07
N LEU A 156 17.47 8.56 -31.99
CA LEU A 156 16.30 9.42 -31.78
C LEU A 156 15.48 9.00 -30.56
N GLU A 157 15.22 7.70 -30.38
CA GLU A 157 14.49 7.18 -29.21
C GLU A 157 15.23 7.48 -27.90
N LYS A 158 16.58 7.35 -27.88
CA LYS A 158 17.40 7.71 -26.72
C LYS A 158 17.34 9.21 -26.43
N ASN A 159 17.52 10.05 -27.44
CA ASN A 159 17.45 11.51 -27.30
C ASN A 159 16.07 11.96 -26.78
N GLN A 160 14.98 11.36 -27.28
CA GLN A 160 13.64 11.61 -26.77
C GLN A 160 13.46 11.19 -25.31
N LYS A 161 14.04 10.07 -24.89
CA LYS A 161 14.01 9.63 -23.48
C LYS A 161 14.77 10.60 -22.58
N GLU A 162 15.95 11.02 -23.00
CA GLU A 162 16.76 12.01 -22.27
C GLU A 162 16.02 13.35 -22.16
N GLN A 163 15.38 13.80 -23.23
CA GLN A 163 14.57 15.02 -23.21
C GLN A 163 13.40 14.90 -22.23
N ARG A 164 12.66 13.77 -22.28
CA ARG A 164 11.56 13.51 -21.33
C ARG A 164 12.04 13.46 -19.88
N GLN A 165 13.26 12.98 -19.63
CA GLN A 165 13.84 12.97 -18.28
C GLN A 165 14.17 14.39 -17.82
N LYS A 166 14.85 15.19 -18.66
CA LYS A 166 15.13 16.60 -18.39
C LYS A 166 13.84 17.39 -18.10
N ASP A 167 12.79 17.17 -18.88
CA ASP A 167 11.49 17.82 -18.68
C ASP A 167 10.85 17.44 -17.33
N ARG A 168 10.99 16.17 -16.90
CA ARG A 168 10.50 15.71 -15.59
C ARG A 168 11.26 16.34 -14.44
N GLU A 169 12.58 16.41 -14.56
CA GLU A 169 13.45 17.03 -13.56
C GLU A 169 13.19 18.53 -13.45
N ALA A 170 13.03 19.23 -14.58
CA ALA A 170 12.66 20.65 -14.62
C ALA A 170 11.28 20.89 -13.97
N LYS A 171 10.28 20.05 -14.28
CA LYS A 171 8.94 20.13 -13.65
C LYS A 171 8.99 19.86 -12.15
N LYS A 172 9.83 18.92 -11.70
CA LYS A 172 10.02 18.64 -10.27
C LYS A 172 10.65 19.84 -9.56
N ALA A 173 11.71 20.41 -10.12
CA ALA A 173 12.38 21.59 -9.57
C ALA A 173 11.44 22.81 -9.49
N GLN A 174 10.60 23.03 -10.51
CA GLN A 174 9.59 24.10 -10.49
C GLN A 174 8.55 23.90 -9.39
N LYS A 175 8.07 22.66 -9.19
CA LYS A 175 7.13 22.34 -8.10
C LYS A 175 7.75 22.55 -6.72
N GLU A 176 8.99 22.13 -6.53
CA GLU A 176 9.70 22.30 -5.26
C GLU A 176 9.98 23.77 -4.92
N LYS A 177 10.23 24.62 -5.92
CA LYS A 177 10.34 26.08 -5.71
C LYS A 177 8.99 26.68 -5.30
N ALA A 178 7.93 26.38 -6.03
CA ALA A 178 6.59 26.87 -5.73
C ALA A 178 6.08 26.38 -4.35
N GLU A 179 6.43 25.17 -3.93
CA GLU A 179 6.07 24.65 -2.61
C GLU A 179 6.84 25.34 -1.48
N ARG A 180 8.12 25.67 -1.68
CA ARG A 180 8.91 26.45 -0.72
C ARG A 180 8.34 27.85 -0.54
N GLU A 181 8.12 28.57 -1.64
CA GLU A 181 7.51 29.91 -1.60
C GLU A 181 6.13 29.89 -0.91
N TRP A 182 5.34 28.84 -1.13
CA TRP A 182 4.07 28.65 -0.45
C TRP A 182 4.22 28.41 1.06
N LYS A 183 5.20 27.61 1.49
CA LYS A 183 5.49 27.39 2.91
C LYS A 183 5.88 28.69 3.59
N ASP A 184 6.81 29.45 3.00
CA ASP A 184 7.24 30.75 3.52
C ASP A 184 6.06 31.72 3.65
N THR A 185 5.16 31.74 2.65
CA THR A 185 3.94 32.57 2.67
C THR A 185 2.97 32.16 3.77
N VAL A 186 2.79 30.85 4.01
CA VAL A 186 1.92 30.32 5.06
C VAL A 186 2.49 30.61 6.45
N GLU A 187 3.80 30.50 6.62
CA GLU A 187 4.48 30.84 7.88
C GLU A 187 4.36 32.32 8.21
N ALA A 188 4.60 33.21 7.23
CA ALA A 188 4.39 34.64 7.39
C ALA A 188 2.93 34.98 7.74
N TYR A 189 1.95 34.32 7.08
CA TYR A 189 0.55 34.50 7.41
C TYR A 189 0.22 34.03 8.84
N ALA A 190 0.80 32.91 9.29
CA ALA A 190 0.59 32.43 10.65
C ALA A 190 1.11 33.41 11.70
N VAL A 191 2.25 34.08 11.45
CA VAL A 191 2.77 35.15 12.32
C VAL A 191 1.81 36.34 12.36
N THR A 192 1.38 36.85 11.20
CA THR A 192 0.45 37.99 11.14
C THR A 192 -0.91 37.70 11.78
N VAL A 193 -1.41 36.47 11.69
CA VAL A 193 -2.64 36.06 12.38
C VAL A 193 -2.46 36.02 13.89
N LYS A 194 -1.32 35.54 14.40
CA LYS A 194 -1.03 35.57 15.84
C LYS A 194 -0.95 37.00 16.37
N GLU A 195 -0.22 37.88 15.68
CA GLU A 195 -0.13 39.30 16.03
C GLU A 195 -1.52 39.96 16.05
N TRP A 196 -2.35 39.67 15.05
CA TRP A 196 -3.74 40.14 15.00
C TRP A 196 -4.60 39.60 16.15
N GLU A 197 -4.47 38.32 16.49
CA GLU A 197 -5.19 37.71 17.61
C GLU A 197 -4.79 38.35 18.95
N ASP A 198 -3.50 38.60 19.15
CA ASP A 198 -2.99 39.22 20.37
C ASP A 198 -3.41 40.69 20.49
N GLU A 199 -3.41 41.43 19.39
CA GLU A 199 -3.93 42.80 19.33
C GLU A 199 -5.44 42.85 19.59
N CYS A 200 -6.21 41.88 19.07
CA CYS A 200 -7.63 41.77 19.37
C CYS A 200 -7.87 41.47 20.86
N LYS A 201 -7.07 40.60 21.48
CA LYS A 201 -7.15 40.33 22.93
C LYS A 201 -6.85 41.60 23.73
N ARG A 202 -5.82 42.37 23.35
CA ARG A 202 -5.48 43.65 23.97
C ARG A 202 -6.65 44.64 23.93
N LEU A 203 -7.24 44.85 22.76
CA LEU A 203 -8.39 45.76 22.58
C LEU A 203 -9.65 45.29 23.32
N MET A 204 -9.85 43.97 23.44
CA MET A 204 -10.95 43.44 24.25
C MET A 204 -10.76 43.71 25.75
N MET A 205 -9.53 43.63 26.27
CA MET A 205 -9.23 44.00 27.67
C MET A 205 -9.47 45.48 27.93
N GLU A 206 -9.23 46.34 26.93
CA GLU A 206 -9.50 47.77 26.94
C GLU A 206 -10.99 48.13 26.76
N ARG A 207 -11.89 47.13 26.73
CA ARG A 207 -13.34 47.27 26.56
C ARG A 207 -13.76 47.92 25.24
N VAL A 208 -12.94 47.82 24.20
CA VAL A 208 -13.32 48.28 22.86
C VAL A 208 -14.47 47.40 22.34
N LEU A 209 -15.52 48.04 21.80
CA LEU A 209 -16.66 47.35 21.22
C LEU A 209 -16.22 46.42 20.08
N LYS A 210 -16.75 45.20 20.03
CA LYS A 210 -16.38 44.17 19.03
C LYS A 210 -16.47 44.64 17.57
N LYS A 211 -17.36 45.60 17.27
CA LYS A 211 -17.51 46.19 15.94
C LYS A 211 -16.31 47.05 15.49
N ASN A 212 -15.47 47.49 16.43
CA ASN A 212 -14.29 48.32 16.17
C ASN A 212 -12.99 47.51 16.20
N LEU A 213 -13.04 46.18 16.34
CA LEU A 213 -11.86 45.33 16.27
C LEU A 213 -11.30 45.30 14.84
N PRO A 214 -9.96 45.18 14.68
CA PRO A 214 -9.36 45.07 13.37
C PRO A 214 -9.87 43.82 12.64
N LYS A 215 -10.06 43.92 11.32
CA LYS A 215 -10.50 42.79 10.49
C LYS A 215 -9.40 41.74 10.40
N LYS A 216 -9.80 40.47 10.35
CA LYS A 216 -8.85 39.35 10.22
C LYS A 216 -8.04 39.47 8.92
N PRO A 217 -6.71 39.24 8.95
CA PRO A 217 -5.88 39.21 7.76
C PRO A 217 -6.40 38.25 6.68
N ALA A 218 -6.40 38.68 5.42
CA ALA A 218 -6.86 37.86 4.30
C ALA A 218 -5.94 36.67 4.07
N ARG A 219 -6.52 35.48 3.89
CA ARG A 219 -5.76 34.24 3.70
C ARG A 219 -5.01 34.28 2.36
N PRO A 220 -3.70 33.96 2.31
CA PRO A 220 -2.97 33.91 1.06
C PRO A 220 -3.54 32.82 0.15
N VAL A 221 -3.53 33.07 -1.16
CA VAL A 221 -3.98 32.12 -2.18
C VAL A 221 -2.77 31.36 -2.71
N LYS A 222 -2.90 30.04 -2.82
CA LYS A 222 -1.81 29.20 -3.32
C LYS A 222 -1.43 29.60 -4.75
N PRO A 223 -0.13 29.86 -5.03
CA PRO A 223 0.32 30.14 -6.40
C PRO A 223 -0.03 28.98 -7.32
N LYS A 224 -0.72 29.28 -8.43
CA LYS A 224 -0.97 28.29 -9.47
C LYS A 224 0.30 28.17 -10.32
N VAL A 225 0.91 27.00 -10.32
CA VAL A 225 2.01 26.71 -11.26
C VAL A 225 1.44 26.86 -12.69
N PRO A 226 2.02 27.72 -13.55
CA PRO A 226 1.49 27.94 -14.89
C PRO A 226 1.47 26.62 -15.67
N LYS A 227 0.31 26.29 -16.24
CA LYS A 227 0.17 25.23 -17.25
C LYS A 227 0.80 25.71 -18.55
N THR A 228 2.13 25.79 -18.62
CA THR A 228 2.81 26.07 -19.88
C THR A 228 3.60 24.84 -20.29
N LEU A 229 3.48 24.52 -21.59
CA LEU A 229 3.97 23.36 -22.33
C LEU A 229 3.04 22.14 -22.33
N GLN A 230 1.84 22.34 -22.88
CA GLN A 230 1.25 21.32 -23.75
C GLN A 230 2.12 21.27 -25.02
N ILE A 231 2.87 20.19 -25.18
CA ILE A 231 3.50 19.87 -26.46
C ILE A 231 2.36 19.51 -27.42
N PRO A 232 2.31 20.04 -28.66
CA PRO A 232 1.31 19.64 -29.64
C PRO A 232 1.38 18.13 -29.82
N ASN A 233 0.23 17.48 -29.69
CA ASN A 233 0.04 16.09 -30.03
C ASN A 233 0.38 15.95 -31.51
N VAL A 234 1.60 15.49 -31.84
CA VAL A 234 1.97 15.17 -33.21
C VAL A 234 1.11 14.00 -33.62
N GLU A 235 0.14 14.33 -34.46
CA GLU A 235 -0.70 13.53 -35.33
C GLU A 235 -0.31 12.05 -35.38
N ALA A 236 -1.28 11.23 -34.98
CA ALA A 236 -1.39 9.86 -35.44
C ALA A 236 -1.32 9.88 -36.98
N GLY A 237 -0.25 9.30 -37.53
CA GLY A 237 -0.07 9.16 -38.97
C GLY A 237 -1.25 8.41 -39.61
N PRO A 238 -1.51 8.67 -40.91
CA PRO A 238 -2.72 8.25 -41.58
C PRO A 238 -2.84 6.73 -41.62
N SER A 239 -4.01 6.25 -41.24
CA SER A 239 -4.50 4.91 -41.54
C SER A 239 -4.32 4.64 -43.03
N ARG A 240 -3.48 3.65 -43.33
CA ARG A 240 -3.26 3.15 -44.68
C ARG A 240 -4.48 2.34 -45.09
N GLU A 241 -5.45 3.00 -45.72
CA GLU A 241 -6.46 2.31 -46.53
C GLU A 241 -5.75 1.66 -47.74
N PRO A 242 -5.93 0.37 -48.00
CA PRO A 242 -5.57 -0.20 -49.29
C PRO A 242 -6.68 0.13 -50.30
N GLN A 243 -6.36 1.00 -51.26
CA GLN A 243 -7.07 1.04 -52.54
C GLN A 243 -6.74 -0.25 -53.30
N GLU A 244 -7.74 -1.10 -53.49
CA GLU A 244 -7.77 -2.05 -54.60
C GLU A 244 -7.90 -1.24 -55.90
N SER A 245 -6.93 -1.37 -56.78
CA SER A 245 -7.04 -1.01 -58.18
C SER A 245 -6.88 -2.29 -58.99
N ASP A 246 -7.92 -2.57 -59.79
CA ASP A 246 -7.97 -3.62 -60.79
C ASP A 246 -6.77 -3.58 -61.74
N ASP A 247 -6.15 -4.75 -61.96
CA ASP A 247 -5.73 -5.31 -63.25
C ASP A 247 -5.24 -6.77 -63.05
#